data_AF-A0A485B9N1-F1
#
_entry.id   AF-A0A485B9N1-F1
#
_cell.length_a   1.000
_cell.length_b   1.000
_cell.length_c   1.000
_cell.angle_alpha   90.00
_cell.angle_beta   90.00
_cell.angle_gamma   90.00
#
_symmetry.space_group_name_H-M   'P 1'
#
loop_
_entity.id
_entity.type
_entity.pdbx_description
1 polymer ?
#
loop_
_entity_poly.entity_id
_entity_poly.type
_entity_poly.pdbx_seq_one_letter_code
_entity_poly.pdbx_strand_id
1 'polypeptide(L)'
;MEPAKEWPPRMSYDAIRIPLYLTWADPQSPLLTPWKNWFQSYPRLQTPAWINVSTNNVSPWFMTGGLLAVRDLTMGRDGGGSTNYRPG
;
A
#
# COMPACT_ATOMS: atom_id res chain seq x y z
N MET A 1 -21.41 -1.38 -2.07
CA MET A 1 -20.45 -1.18 -0.95
C MET A 1 -20.08 0.29 -1.01
N GLU A 2 -20.42 1.07 0.00
CA GLU A 2 -20.13 2.52 0.04
C GLU A 2 -19.26 2.83 1.27
N PRO A 3 -18.32 3.80 1.17
CA PRO A 3 -17.56 4.26 2.34
C PRO A 3 -18.48 4.75 3.46
N ALA A 4 -18.10 4.49 4.71
CA ALA A 4 -18.83 4.97 5.88
C ALA A 4 -18.89 6.50 5.90
N LYS A 5 -20.09 7.06 6.16
CA LYS A 5 -20.36 8.51 6.10
C LYS A 5 -19.64 9.34 7.17
N GLU A 6 -19.18 8.71 8.25
CA GLU A 6 -18.62 9.40 9.42
C GLU A 6 -17.11 9.69 9.32
N TRP A 7 -16.43 9.11 8.33
CA TRP A 7 -15.01 9.37 8.08
C TRP A 7 -14.79 9.87 6.66
N PRO A 8 -13.78 10.72 6.42
CA PRO A 8 -13.36 11.04 5.07
C PRO A 8 -13.08 9.72 4.32
N PRO A 9 -13.62 9.49 3.10
CA PRO A 9 -13.47 8.25 2.35
C PRO A 9 -12.05 8.14 1.75
N ARG A 10 -11.05 8.15 2.63
CA ARG A 10 -9.63 8.21 2.32
C ARG A 10 -8.98 6.88 2.70
N MET A 11 -8.26 6.28 1.76
CA MET A 11 -7.24 5.30 2.08
C MET A 11 -6.08 6.05 2.73
N SER A 12 -6.00 6.03 4.07
CA SER A 12 -5.00 6.73 4.89
C SER A 12 -4.36 5.78 5.92
N TYR A 13 -3.94 6.27 7.10
CA TYR A 13 -3.15 5.52 8.08
C TYR A 13 -3.75 4.19 8.56
N ASP A 14 -5.08 4.05 8.62
CA ASP A 14 -5.70 2.77 8.99
C ASP A 14 -5.77 1.78 7.82
N ALA A 15 -5.99 2.27 6.60
CA ALA A 15 -6.16 1.42 5.42
C ALA A 15 -4.84 0.85 4.88
N ILE A 16 -3.71 1.51 5.13
CA ILE A 16 -2.39 1.02 4.73
C ILE A 16 -2.01 -0.30 5.44
N ARG A 17 -2.66 -0.66 6.56
CA ARG A 17 -2.43 -1.94 7.23
C ARG A 17 -3.03 -3.13 6.47
N ILE A 18 -4.00 -2.91 5.58
CA ILE A 18 -4.62 -3.97 4.77
C ILE A 18 -3.58 -4.67 3.89
N PRO A 19 -2.82 -3.98 3.01
CA PRO A 19 -1.80 -4.64 2.21
C PRO A 19 -0.68 -5.24 3.07
N LEU A 20 -0.35 -4.64 4.22
CA LEU A 20 0.60 -5.22 5.18
C LEU A 20 0.13 -6.62 5.66
N TYR A 21 -1.10 -6.74 6.16
CA TYR A 21 -1.63 -8.01 6.65
C TYR A 21 -1.84 -9.02 5.52
N LEU A 22 -2.26 -8.57 4.35
CA LEU A 22 -2.38 -9.44 3.17
C LEU A 22 -1.02 -9.99 2.76
N THR A 23 0.02 -9.16 2.66
CA THR A 23 1.37 -9.62 2.31
C THR A 23 1.97 -10.52 3.40
N TRP A 24 1.68 -10.27 4.68
CA TRP A 24 2.15 -11.15 5.75
C TRP A 24 1.45 -12.52 5.71
N ALA A 25 0.14 -12.56 5.46
CA ALA A 25 -0.60 -13.82 5.39
C ALA A 25 -0.31 -14.62 4.11
N ASP A 26 -0.30 -13.96 2.95
CA ASP A 26 -0.02 -14.55 1.65
C ASP A 26 0.49 -13.47 0.66
N PRO A 27 1.82 -13.41 0.40
CA PRO A 27 2.43 -12.48 -0.55
C PRO A 27 1.92 -12.61 -2.00
N GLN A 28 1.33 -13.77 -2.35
CA GLN A 28 0.77 -14.06 -3.68
C GLN A 28 -0.74 -13.82 -3.76
N SER A 29 -1.35 -13.32 -2.68
CA SER A 29 -2.80 -13.11 -2.63
C SER A 29 -3.27 -12.23 -3.80
N PRO A 30 -4.31 -12.64 -4.56
CA PRO A 30 -4.87 -11.82 -5.63
C PRO A 30 -5.47 -10.51 -5.08
N LEU A 31 -5.80 -10.46 -3.78
CA LEU A 31 -6.28 -9.25 -3.10
C LEU A 31 -5.23 -8.12 -3.06
N LEU A 32 -3.95 -8.43 -3.30
CA LEU A 32 -2.88 -7.42 -3.43
C LEU A 32 -2.87 -6.71 -4.79
N THR A 33 -3.56 -7.22 -5.80
CA THR A 33 -3.58 -6.68 -7.16
C THR A 33 -3.94 -5.18 -7.23
N PRO A 34 -5.07 -4.71 -6.64
CA PRO A 34 -5.41 -3.30 -6.69
C PRO A 34 -4.38 -2.41 -5.98
N TRP A 35 -3.76 -2.90 -4.91
CA TRP A 35 -2.71 -2.18 -4.18
C TRP A 35 -1.43 -2.05 -5.00
N LYS A 36 -0.99 -3.14 -5.63
CA LYS A 36 0.17 -3.15 -6.53
C LYS A 36 -0.05 -2.22 -7.73
N ASN A 37 -1.22 -2.29 -8.36
CA ASN A 37 -1.56 -1.42 -9.49
C ASN A 37 -1.52 0.06 -9.11
N TRP A 38 -2.07 0.43 -7.95
CA TRP A 38 -2.05 1.82 -7.48
C TRP A 38 -0.64 2.28 -7.11
N PHE A 39 0.16 1.46 -6.42
CA PHE A 39 1.56 1.81 -6.10
C PHE A 39 2.46 1.89 -7.34
N GLN A 40 2.13 1.18 -8.42
CA GLN A 40 2.86 1.22 -9.69
C GLN A 40 2.58 2.49 -10.50
N SER A 41 1.42 3.13 -10.32
CA SER A 41 1.09 4.36 -11.05
C SER A 41 1.85 5.60 -10.59
N TYR A 42 2.65 5.49 -9.52
CA TYR A 42 3.45 6.59 -8.98
C TYR A 42 4.93 6.22 -8.87
N PRO A 43 5.85 7.18 -9.07
CA PRO A 43 7.23 7.01 -8.64
C PRO A 43 7.30 6.70 -7.14
N ARG A 44 8.24 5.84 -6.73
CA ARG A 44 8.35 5.37 -5.32
C ARG A 44 8.31 6.52 -4.30
N LEU A 45 9.10 7.58 -4.52
CA LEU A 45 9.21 8.72 -3.61
C LEU A 45 8.14 9.81 -3.82
N GLN A 46 7.27 9.63 -4.81
CA GLN A 46 6.17 10.55 -5.16
C GLN A 46 4.80 9.88 -5.05
N THR A 47 4.74 8.73 -4.35
CA THR A 47 3.46 8.08 -4.06
C THR A 47 2.70 8.92 -3.03
N PRO A 48 1.45 9.34 -3.29
CA PRO A 48 0.68 10.14 -2.33
C PRO A 48 0.45 9.39 -1.01
N ALA A 49 0.48 10.09 0.13
CA ALA A 49 0.23 9.52 1.44
C ALA A 49 -1.23 9.04 1.65
N TRP A 50 -2.19 9.59 0.91
CA TRP A 50 -3.56 9.11 0.89
C TRP A 50 -4.24 9.37 -0.47
N ILE A 51 -5.27 8.58 -0.77
CA ILE A 51 -6.20 8.78 -1.89
C ILE A 51 -7.64 8.74 -1.39
N ASN A 52 -8.46 9.67 -1.87
CA ASN A 52 -9.91 9.61 -1.75
C ASN A 52 -10.45 8.66 -2.82
N VAL A 53 -10.99 7.52 -2.41
CA VAL A 53 -11.45 6.47 -3.33
C VAL A 53 -12.78 6.80 -4.02
N SER A 54 -13.49 7.83 -3.58
CA SER A 54 -14.72 8.31 -4.20
C SER A 54 -14.49 9.44 -5.22
N THR A 55 -13.45 10.26 -5.01
CA THR A 55 -13.20 11.45 -5.85
C THR A 55 -11.87 11.43 -6.60
N ASN A 56 -11.05 10.39 -6.40
CA ASN A 56 -9.67 10.28 -6.91
C ASN A 56 -8.71 11.40 -6.47
N ASN A 57 -9.09 12.23 -5.48
CA ASN A 57 -8.21 13.26 -4.94
C ASN A 57 -7.09 12.61 -4.13
N VAL A 58 -5.86 13.08 -4.33
CA VAL A 58 -4.68 12.58 -3.64
C VAL A 58 -4.07 13.65 -2.74
N SER A 59 -3.27 13.24 -1.76
CA SER A 59 -2.55 14.18 -0.90
C SER A 59 -1.51 15.00 -1.66
N PRO A 60 -1.29 16.27 -1.29
CA PRO A 60 -0.23 17.09 -1.88
C PRO A 60 1.17 16.75 -1.34
N TRP A 61 1.29 15.85 -0.35
CA TRP A 61 2.55 15.32 0.17
C TRP A 61 2.64 13.80 -0.05
N PHE A 62 3.87 13.27 0.01
CA PHE A 62 4.18 11.89 -0.35
C PHE A 62 4.33 10.96 0.85
N MET A 63 4.27 9.65 0.60
CA MET A 63 4.59 8.61 1.57
C MET A 63 6.05 8.71 2.03
N THR A 64 6.25 8.67 3.35
CA THR A 64 7.56 8.62 3.99
C THR A 64 7.56 7.60 5.13
N GLY A 65 8.74 7.22 5.62
CA GLY A 65 8.89 6.31 6.77
C GLY A 65 8.10 5.01 6.62
N GLY A 66 7.23 4.72 7.59
CA GLY A 66 6.45 3.48 7.64
C GLY A 66 5.48 3.28 6.45
N LEU A 67 4.91 4.36 5.89
CA LEU A 67 4.03 4.24 4.72
C LEU A 67 4.82 3.76 3.48
N LEU A 68 6.03 4.30 3.32
CA LEU A 68 6.91 3.92 2.22
C LEU A 68 7.41 2.47 2.38
N ALA A 69 7.67 2.03 3.62
CA ALA A 69 8.03 0.65 3.92
C ALA A 69 6.92 -0.35 3.57
N VAL A 70 5.65 -0.04 3.89
CA VAL A 70 4.51 -0.90 3.51
C VAL A 70 4.34 -0.95 1.99
N ARG A 71 4.51 0.18 1.30
CA ARG A 71 4.50 0.22 -0.17
C ARG A 71 5.58 -0.70 -0.75
N ASP A 72 6.80 -0.63 -0.21
CA ASP A 72 7.92 -1.44 -0.70
C ASP A 72 7.67 -2.94 -0.47
N LEU A 73 7.21 -3.32 0.72
CA LEU A 73 6.80 -4.69 1.05
C LEU A 73 5.70 -5.20 0.10
N THR A 74 4.64 -4.41 -0.10
CA THR A 74 3.52 -4.77 -0.99
C THR A 74 3.97 -4.97 -2.44
N MET A 75 4.98 -4.22 -2.85
CA MET A 75 5.55 -4.25 -4.19
C MET A 75 6.61 -5.35 -4.37
N GLY A 76 6.89 -6.16 -3.34
CA GLY A 76 7.97 -7.15 -3.36
C GLY A 76 9.35 -6.52 -3.50
N ARG A 77 9.47 -5.23 -3.14
CA ARG A 77 10.75 -4.51 -3.06
C ARG A 77 11.21 -4.55 -1.62
N ASP A 78 11.46 -5.73 -1.11
CA ASP A 78 12.01 -5.85 0.22
C ASP A 78 13.37 -5.13 0.23
N GLY A 79 13.58 -4.22 1.19
CA GLY A 79 14.86 -3.56 1.43
C GLY A 79 15.98 -4.51 1.84
N GLY A 80 15.78 -5.83 1.73
CA GLY A 80 16.82 -6.84 1.75
C GLY A 80 17.13 -7.24 0.32
N GLY A 81 18.32 -6.87 -0.17
CA GLY A 81 18.87 -7.56 -1.33
C GLY A 81 18.79 -9.07 -1.10
N SER A 82 18.50 -9.83 -2.16
CA SER A 82 18.89 -11.22 -2.37
C SER A 82 19.30 -11.99 -1.11
N THR A 83 18.38 -12.31 -0.20
CA THR A 83 18.63 -13.37 0.79
C THR A 83 17.58 -14.44 0.60
N ASN A 84 18.05 -15.56 0.05
CA ASN A 84 17.34 -16.81 0.00
C ASN A 84 16.95 -17.21 1.43
N TYR A 85 15.70 -17.00 1.82
CA TYR A 85 15.12 -17.68 2.97
C TYR A 85 14.05 -18.65 2.47
N ARG A 86 14.43 -19.93 2.38
CA ARG A 86 13.52 -21.07 2.24
C ARG A 86 13.28 -21.63 3.64
N PRO A 87 12.05 -21.67 4.14
CA PRO A 87 11.75 -22.50 5.30
C PRO A 87 11.88 -23.98 4.89
N GLY A 88 12.65 -24.73 5.67
CA GLY A 88 12.76 -26.19 5.59
C GLY A 88 11.65 -26.89 6.36
#